data_AF-A0A2N9IKY9-F1
#
_entry.id   AF-A0A2N9IKY9-F1
#
_cell.length_a   1.000
_cell.length_b   1.000
_cell.length_c   1.000
_cell.angle_alpha   90.00
_cell.angle_beta   90.00
_cell.angle_gamma   90.00
#
_symmetry.space_group_name_H-M   'P 1'
#
loop_
_entity.id
_entity.type
_entity.pdbx_description
1 polymer ?
#
loop_
_entity_poly.entity_id
_entity_poly.type
_entity_poly.pdbx_seq_one_letter_code
_entity_poly.pdbx_strand_id
1 'polypeptide(L)'
;MKSNSNQTYDVADMIQILAIRSSVENLVIDDESLAYLGDICQRASLRHAVQLLSPSSIVAKIKEHDKICKEDIEEVSALYLDAKSSARLLQEHQEKYIA
;
A
#
# COMPACT_ATOMS: atom_id res chain seq x y z
N MET A 1 -27.28 11.33 -9.88
CA MET A 1 -27.10 10.08 -10.65
C MET A 1 -25.63 10.01 -11.06
N LYS A 2 -24.75 9.43 -10.22
CA LYS A 2 -23.40 9.08 -10.67
C LYS A 2 -23.51 7.71 -11.31
N SER A 3 -23.39 7.67 -12.63
CA SER A 3 -23.44 6.47 -13.45
C SER A 3 -22.42 5.46 -12.94
N ASN A 4 -22.88 4.25 -12.62
CA ASN A 4 -22.06 3.08 -12.28
C ASN A 4 -21.19 2.69 -13.49
N SER A 5 -20.09 3.42 -13.67
CA SER A 5 -19.09 3.18 -14.70
C SER A 5 -17.79 2.84 -14.01
N ASN A 6 -17.21 1.70 -14.39
CA ASN A 6 -15.90 1.22 -13.97
C ASN A 6 -14.81 2.16 -14.51
N GLN A 7 -14.78 3.39 -14.02
CA GLN A 7 -13.78 4.41 -14.35
C GLN A 7 -12.57 4.19 -13.44
N THR A 8 -11.39 4.27 -14.02
CA THR A 8 -10.14 4.22 -13.27
C THR A 8 -10.06 5.43 -12.36
N TYR A 9 -9.82 5.21 -11.08
CA TYR A 9 -9.51 6.28 -10.13
C TYR A 9 -8.27 7.05 -10.60
N ASP A 10 -8.29 8.37 -10.46
CA ASP A 10 -7.08 9.16 -10.57
C ASP A 10 -6.26 9.06 -9.26
N VAL A 11 -5.06 9.65 -9.25
CA VAL A 11 -4.18 9.60 -8.08
C VAL A 11 -4.81 10.30 -6.87
N ALA A 12 -5.59 11.37 -7.10
CA ALA A 12 -6.25 12.11 -6.03
C ALA A 12 -7.36 11.27 -5.38
N ASP A 13 -8.16 10.57 -6.18
CA ASP A 13 -9.16 9.61 -5.74
C ASP A 13 -8.52 8.47 -4.95
N MET A 14 -7.39 7.93 -5.41
CA MET A 14 -6.65 6.87 -4.71
C MET A 14 -6.17 7.34 -3.33
N ILE A 15 -5.56 8.53 -3.24
CA ILE A 15 -5.13 9.11 -1.97
C ILE A 15 -6.32 9.35 -1.04
N GLN A 16 -7.44 9.86 -1.58
CA GLN A 16 -8.66 10.08 -0.81
C GLN A 16 -9.23 8.76 -0.25
N ILE A 17 -9.23 7.69 -1.03
CA ILE A 17 -9.67 6.36 -0.57
C ILE A 17 -8.75 5.86 0.55
N LEU A 18 -7.43 6.02 0.41
CA LEU A 18 -6.46 5.65 1.43
C LEU A 18 -6.65 6.44 2.72
N ALA A 19 -6.90 7.75 2.63
CA ALA A 19 -7.16 8.63 3.77
C ALA A 19 -8.47 8.26 4.50
N ILE A 20 -9.53 7.91 3.76
CA ILE A 20 -10.77 7.39 4.36
C ILE A 20 -10.47 6.07 5.06
N ARG A 21 -9.70 5.17 4.43
CA ARG A 21 -9.42 3.85 4.97
C ARG A 21 -8.56 3.90 6.23
N SER A 22 -7.54 4.76 6.27
CA SER A 22 -6.73 5.02 7.47
C SER A 22 -7.60 5.57 8.61
N SER A 23 -8.51 6.50 8.30
CA SER A 23 -9.46 7.05 9.27
C SER A 23 -10.39 5.97 9.85
N VAL A 24 -10.93 5.07 9.01
CA VAL A 24 -11.78 3.94 9.47
C VAL A 24 -11.01 2.99 10.39
N GLU A 25 -9.72 2.79 10.16
CA GLU A 25 -8.85 1.95 11.00
C GLU A 25 -8.28 2.68 12.20
N ASN A 26 -8.61 3.97 12.41
CA ASN A 26 -8.03 4.84 13.43
C ASN A 26 -6.50 4.92 13.35
N LEU A 27 -5.97 4.96 12.13
CA LEU A 27 -4.54 5.10 11.86
C LEU A 27 -4.20 6.58 11.63
N VAL A 28 -3.22 7.07 12.37
CA VAL A 28 -2.64 8.40 12.14
C VAL A 28 -1.51 8.24 11.13
N ILE A 29 -1.57 8.98 10.03
CA ILE A 29 -0.61 8.96 8.94
C ILE A 29 -0.36 10.39 8.49
N ASP A 30 0.89 10.75 8.16
CA ASP A 30 1.17 12.08 7.61
C ASP A 30 0.88 12.19 6.10
N ASP A 31 0.75 13.42 5.63
CA ASP A 31 0.38 13.71 4.24
C ASP A 31 1.44 13.22 3.23
N GLU A 32 2.72 13.23 3.61
CA GLU A 32 3.82 12.72 2.76
C GLU A 32 3.69 11.20 2.58
N SER A 33 3.36 10.49 3.66
CA SER A 33 3.15 9.06 3.70
C SER A 33 1.90 8.63 2.92
N LEU A 34 0.83 9.41 3.01
CA LEU A 34 -0.36 9.23 2.18
C LEU A 34 -0.06 9.42 0.69
N ALA A 35 0.72 10.46 0.34
CA ALA A 35 1.15 10.67 -1.04
C ALA A 35 2.02 9.51 -1.54
N TYR A 36 2.93 9.01 -0.71
CA TYR A 36 3.77 7.86 -1.04
C TYR A 36 2.96 6.57 -1.27
N LEU A 37 1.92 6.32 -0.47
CA LEU A 37 0.98 5.21 -0.73
C LEU A 37 0.22 5.41 -2.05
N GLY A 38 -0.09 6.65 -2.44
CA GLY A 38 -0.62 6.98 -3.76
C GLY A 38 0.32 6.57 -4.90
N ASP A 39 1.62 6.80 -4.76
CA ASP A 39 2.62 6.37 -5.74
C ASP A 39 2.79 4.85 -5.79
N ILE A 40 2.73 4.16 -4.65
CA ILE A 40 2.68 2.69 -4.59
C ILE A 40 1.43 2.19 -5.32
N CYS A 41 0.29 2.85 -5.12
CA CYS A 41 -0.97 2.50 -5.76
C CYS A 41 -0.88 2.57 -7.30
N GLN A 42 -0.22 3.60 -7.84
CA GLN A 42 0.03 3.72 -9.29
C GLN A 42 0.93 2.62 -9.86
N ARG A 43 1.97 2.21 -9.11
CA ARG A 43 2.92 1.17 -9.55
C ARG A 43 2.33 -0.25 -9.43
N ALA A 44 1.62 -0.51 -8.34
CA ALA A 44 1.06 -1.81 -7.99
C ALA A 44 -0.45 -1.84 -8.18
N SER A 45 -1.21 -1.56 -7.11
CA SER A 45 -2.68 -1.45 -7.12
C SER A 45 -3.20 -0.81 -5.83
N LEU A 46 -4.43 -0.30 -5.86
CA LEU A 46 -5.12 0.23 -4.66
C LEU A 46 -5.29 -0.81 -3.56
N ARG A 47 -5.57 -2.06 -3.94
CA ARG A 47 -5.66 -3.16 -2.98
C ARG A 47 -4.34 -3.35 -2.24
N HIS A 48 -3.23 -3.33 -2.97
CA HIS A 48 -1.91 -3.50 -2.38
C HIS A 48 -1.59 -2.35 -1.41
N ALA A 49 -1.79 -1.10 -1.83
CA ALA A 49 -1.57 0.06 -0.96
C ALA A 49 -2.42 0.02 0.33
N VAL A 50 -3.69 -0.36 0.24
CA VAL A 50 -4.56 -0.54 1.43
C VAL A 50 -4.02 -1.63 2.36
N GLN A 51 -3.48 -2.72 1.82
CA GLN A 51 -2.90 -3.81 2.62
C GLN A 51 -1.63 -3.39 3.37
N LEU A 52 -0.93 -2.33 2.93
CA LEU A 52 0.25 -1.83 3.62
C LEU A 52 -0.09 -0.97 4.85
N LEU A 53 -1.30 -0.39 4.94
CA LEU A 53 -1.67 0.52 6.05
C LEU A 53 -1.55 -0.14 7.43
N SER A 54 -2.20 -1.28 7.62
CA SER A 54 -2.21 -1.97 8.91
C SER A 54 -0.81 -2.45 9.35
N PRO A 55 0.00 -3.14 8.52
CA PRO A 55 1.37 -3.48 8.90
C PRO A 55 2.27 -2.25 9.09
N SER A 56 2.10 -1.17 8.32
CA SER A 56 2.87 0.08 8.55
C SER A 56 2.56 0.68 9.91
N SER A 57 1.32 0.58 10.38
CA SER A 57 0.96 0.99 11.75
C SER A 57 1.64 0.16 12.85
N ILE A 58 1.91 -1.12 12.58
CA ILE A 58 2.60 -2.01 13.52
C ILE A 58 4.08 -1.63 13.57
N VAL A 59 4.71 -1.41 12.42
CA VAL A 59 6.11 -0.95 12.33
C VAL A 59 6.29 0.40 13.01
N ALA A 60 5.42 1.37 12.72
CA ALA A 60 5.40 2.68 13.38
C ALA A 60 5.36 2.55 14.91
N LYS A 61 4.48 1.68 15.44
CA LYS A 61 4.38 1.42 16.89
C LYS A 61 5.63 0.78 17.47
N ILE A 62 6.26 -0.16 16.76
CA ILE A 62 7.51 -0.82 17.20
C ILE A 62 8.65 0.19 17.29
N LYS A 63 8.68 1.18 16.37
CA LYS A 63 9.66 2.26 16.34
C LYS A 63 9.29 3.47 17.20
N GLU A 64 8.20 3.38 17.96
CA GLU A 64 7.71 4.46 18.83
C GLU A 64 7.35 5.76 18.07
N HIS A 65 6.92 5.65 16.81
CA HIS A 65 6.39 6.77 16.04
C HIS A 65 4.94 7.09 16.45
N ASP A 66 4.63 8.38 16.62
CA ASP A 66 3.26 8.85 16.92
C ASP A 66 2.28 8.70 15.74
N LYS A 67 2.82 8.57 14.52
CA LYS A 67 2.07 8.44 13.27
C LYS A 67 2.86 7.60 12.28
N ILE A 68 2.18 6.97 11.34
CA ILE A 68 2.80 6.26 10.22
C ILE A 68 3.54 7.29 9.37
N CYS A 69 4.85 7.10 9.24
CA CYS A 69 5.70 7.88 8.35
C CYS A 69 6.15 7.05 7.13
N LYS A 70 6.83 7.71 6.21
CA LYS A 70 7.25 7.12 4.93
C LYS A 70 8.19 5.94 5.14
N GLU A 71 9.11 6.04 6.10
CA GLU A 71 10.08 4.99 6.42
C GLU A 71 9.40 3.69 6.86
N ASP A 72 8.27 3.79 7.57
CA ASP A 72 7.49 2.62 7.99
C ASP A 72 6.85 1.91 6.79
N ILE A 73 6.33 2.69 5.84
CA ILE A 73 5.72 2.17 4.61
C ILE A 73 6.79 1.57 3.69
N GLU A 74 7.96 2.17 3.60
CA GLU A 74 9.09 1.64 2.81
C GLU A 74 9.56 0.28 3.35
N GLU A 75 9.69 0.16 4.66
CA GLU A 75 10.07 -1.10 5.31
C GLU A 75 9.03 -2.19 5.04
N VAL A 76 7.75 -1.88 5.23
CA VAL A 76 6.67 -2.83 4.97
C VAL A 76 6.58 -3.18 3.48
N SER A 77 6.77 -2.21 2.58
CA SER A 77 6.76 -2.46 1.13
C SER A 77 7.90 -3.36 0.68
N ALA A 78 9.03 -3.40 1.40
CA ALA A 78 10.12 -4.33 1.13
C ALA A 78 9.79 -5.76 1.61
N LEU A 79 8.95 -5.90 2.64
CA LEU A 79 8.54 -7.19 3.21
C LEU A 79 7.33 -7.80 2.51
N TYR A 80 6.39 -6.98 2.05
CA TYR A 80 5.15 -7.41 1.42
C TYR A 80 5.18 -7.12 -0.07
N LEU A 81 5.47 -8.16 -0.87
CA LEU A 81 5.53 -8.05 -2.33
C LEU A 81 4.15 -7.88 -2.94
N ASP A 82 4.05 -7.04 -3.97
CA ASP A 82 2.86 -6.99 -4.82
C ASP A 82 2.78 -8.21 -5.75
N ALA A 83 1.63 -8.41 -6.38
CA ALA A 83 1.39 -9.57 -7.23
C ALA A 83 2.34 -9.66 -8.44
N LYS A 84 2.72 -8.52 -9.05
CA LYS A 84 3.65 -8.51 -10.20
C LYS A 84 5.05 -8.89 -9.76
N SER A 85 5.52 -8.32 -8.64
CA SER A 85 6.82 -8.65 -8.06
C SER A 85 6.89 -10.12 -7.64
N SER A 86 5.80 -10.64 -7.06
CA SER A 86 5.68 -12.05 -6.67
C SER A 86 5.74 -13.00 -7.88
N ALA A 87 5.03 -12.67 -8.97
CA ALA A 87 5.05 -13.44 -10.21
C ALA A 87 6.44 -13.46 -10.86
N ARG A 88 7.14 -12.31 -10.84
CA ARG A 88 8.52 -12.21 -11.32
C ARG A 88 9.48 -13.08 -10.51
N LEU A 89 9.38 -13.05 -9.18
CA LEU A 89 10.20 -13.87 -8.30
C LEU A 89 10.03 -15.38 -8.58
N LEU A 90 8.80 -15.82 -8.83
CA LEU A 90 8.51 -17.20 -9.22
C LEU A 90 9.15 -17.56 -10.56
N GLN A 91 9.13 -16.65 -11.53
CA GLN A 91 9.77 -16.87 -12.83
C GLN A 91 11.30 -16.96 -12.72
N GLU A 92 11.91 -16.10 -11.90
CA GLU A 92 13.37 -16.08 -11.66
C GLU A 92 13.86 -17.31 -10.88
N HIS A 93 12.98 -17.95 -10.10
CA HIS A 93 13.29 -19.14 -9.31
C HIS A 93 12.52 -20.40 -9.76
N GLN A 94 12.20 -20.51 -11.05
CA GLN A 94 11.46 -21.66 -11.62
C GLN A 94 12.04 -23.02 -11.18
N GLU A 95 13.37 -23.16 -11.08
CA GLU A 95 14.02 -24.40 -10.67
C GLU A 95 13.69 -24.86 -9.23
N LYS A 96 13.27 -23.94 -8.35
CA LYS A 96 12.89 -24.24 -6.96
C LYS A 96 11.39 -24.47 -6.78
N TYR A 97 10.58 -24.08 -7.77
CA TYR A 97 9.13 -24.02 -7.67
C TYR A 97 8.44 -24.73 -8.84
N ILE A 98 8.89 -25.92 -9.18
CA ILE A 98 8.13 -26.90 -9.99
C ILE A 98 8.63 -28.29 -9.54
N ALA A 99 7.70 -29.19 -9.20
CA ALA A 99 7.92 -30.63 -9.07
C ALA A 99 7.04 -31.35 -10.10
#